data_AF-A0A3A1WZV3-F1
#
_entry.id   AF-A0A3A1WZV3-F1
#
_cell.length_a   1.000
_cell.length_b   1.000
_cell.length_c   1.000
_cell.angle_alpha   90.00
_cell.angle_beta   90.00
_cell.angle_gamma   90.00
#
_symmetry.space_group_name_H-M   'P 1'
#
loop_
_entity.id
_entity.type
_entity.pdbx_description
1 polymer ?
#
loop_
_entity_poly.entity_id
_entity_poly.type
_entity_poly.pdbx_seq_one_letter_code
_entity_poly.pdbx_strand_id
1 'polypeptide(L)'
;NNVVHDGDATEAEIQKHLTQMLHLMNSSDVPTLIKACMCHYAFESVHPFYDGNGRTGRFLLALQLHEQLSMPTILSLSSIIYAEKSGYYAAFSKAQELFNCNDLTMFCCTMLEYIVKAQGEVFENISVQLKHIIYCMGKLRELFPEEEISKVQREALSILLQNKLFSYNPTPMTRKQLSEYVGNSIGEQVGERKIVSALNGLIEFGMVDSIGERPIRYELSKKANEMFA
;
A
#
# COMPACT_ATOMS: atom_id res chain seq x y z
N ASN A 1 3.85 -27.70 -18.35
CA ASN A 1 3.48 -27.95 -16.94
C ASN A 1 4.48 -28.90 -16.32
N ASN A 2 5.56 -28.36 -15.76
CA ASN A 2 6.40 -29.13 -14.85
C ASN A 2 5.84 -28.85 -13.45
N VAL A 3 5.33 -29.87 -12.78
CA VAL A 3 4.95 -29.79 -11.38
C VAL A 3 6.26 -29.67 -10.59
N VAL A 4 6.48 -28.51 -9.98
CA VAL A 4 7.73 -28.19 -9.24
C VAL A 4 7.60 -28.55 -7.75
N HIS A 5 6.43 -29.00 -7.29
CA HIS A 5 6.18 -29.32 -5.89
C HIS A 5 5.10 -30.39 -5.76
N ASP A 6 5.41 -31.50 -5.07
CA ASP A 6 4.41 -32.48 -4.62
C ASP A 6 4.13 -32.12 -3.16
N GLY A 7 2.97 -31.49 -2.92
CA GLY A 7 2.51 -31.18 -1.57
C GLY A 7 2.13 -32.44 -0.80
N ASP A 8 1.43 -32.26 0.33
CA ASP A 8 0.92 -33.40 1.07
C ASP A 8 -0.08 -34.22 0.23
N ALA A 9 0.08 -35.54 0.22
CA ALA A 9 -0.65 -36.43 -0.68
C ALA A 9 -2.06 -36.78 -0.17
N THR A 10 -2.30 -36.66 1.14
CA THR A 10 -3.56 -37.05 1.78
C THR A 10 -4.16 -35.92 2.62
N GLU A 11 -5.49 -35.92 2.74
CA GLU A 11 -6.21 -34.99 3.61
C GLU A 11 -5.71 -35.06 5.07
N ALA A 12 -5.40 -36.26 5.56
CA ALA A 12 -4.89 -36.46 6.92
C ALA A 12 -3.52 -35.78 7.13
N GLU A 13 -2.63 -35.84 6.14
CA GLU A 13 -1.33 -35.14 6.17
C GLU A 13 -1.52 -33.63 6.12
N ILE A 14 -2.37 -33.15 5.18
CA ILE A 14 -2.70 -31.73 5.07
C ILE A 14 -3.22 -31.19 6.41
N GLN A 15 -4.21 -31.86 7.02
CA GLN A 15 -4.78 -31.45 8.30
C GLN A 15 -3.72 -31.44 9.41
N LYS A 16 -2.86 -32.46 9.45
CA LYS A 16 -1.79 -32.57 10.44
C LYS A 16 -0.77 -31.44 10.30
N HIS A 17 -0.24 -31.19 9.11
CA HIS A 17 0.80 -30.18 8.90
C HIS A 17 0.25 -28.75 8.99
N LEU A 18 -0.98 -28.50 8.53
CA LEU A 18 -1.66 -27.21 8.79
C LEU A 18 -1.88 -27.00 10.29
N THR A 19 -2.25 -28.04 11.04
CA THR A 19 -2.38 -27.94 12.50
C THR A 19 -1.04 -27.57 13.13
N GLN A 20 0.07 -28.20 12.71
CA GLN A 20 1.42 -27.84 13.20
C GLN A 20 1.80 -26.40 12.84
N MET A 21 1.48 -25.94 11.63
CA MET A 21 1.68 -24.54 11.21
C MET A 21 0.89 -23.57 12.10
N LEU A 22 -0.36 -23.90 12.46
CA LEU A 22 -1.18 -23.10 13.36
C LEU A 22 -0.62 -23.07 14.79
N HIS A 23 -0.04 -24.17 15.28
CA HIS A 23 0.66 -24.19 16.56
C HIS A 23 1.90 -23.29 16.53
N LEU A 24 2.70 -23.36 15.45
CA LEU A 24 3.83 -22.46 15.25
C LEU A 24 3.37 -21.00 15.23
N MET A 25 2.32 -20.67 14.47
CA MET A 25 1.77 -19.33 14.35
C MET A 25 1.39 -18.73 15.72
N ASN A 26 0.87 -19.56 16.63
CA ASN A 26 0.46 -19.13 17.98
C ASN A 26 1.60 -19.22 19.02
N SER A 27 2.77 -19.75 18.68
CA SER A 27 3.91 -19.82 19.61
C SER A 27 4.50 -18.43 19.88
N SER A 28 4.89 -18.22 21.14
CA SER A 28 5.65 -17.05 21.61
C SER A 28 7.17 -17.24 21.55
N ASP A 29 7.64 -18.44 21.21
CA ASP A 29 9.06 -18.81 21.31
C ASP A 29 9.88 -18.32 20.10
N VAL A 30 9.20 -17.92 19.02
CA VAL A 30 9.80 -17.47 17.77
C VAL A 30 9.41 -16.02 17.50
N PRO A 31 10.37 -15.12 17.18
CA PRO A 31 10.07 -13.75 16.79
C PRO A 31 9.04 -13.66 15.65
N THR A 32 8.10 -12.72 15.73
CA THR A 32 6.93 -12.65 14.84
C THR A 32 7.29 -12.63 13.35
N LEU A 33 8.32 -11.87 12.93
CA LEU A 33 8.72 -11.80 11.53
C LEU A 33 9.28 -13.14 11.01
N ILE A 34 10.10 -13.81 11.83
CA ILE A 34 10.68 -15.12 11.49
C ILE A 34 9.55 -16.16 11.43
N LYS A 35 8.70 -16.17 12.44
CA LYS A 35 7.52 -17.03 12.53
C LYS A 35 6.62 -16.87 11.29
N ALA A 36 6.38 -15.64 10.85
CA ALA A 36 5.57 -15.37 9.66
C ALA A 36 6.20 -15.97 8.38
N CYS A 37 7.52 -15.84 8.22
CA CYS A 37 8.24 -16.47 7.12
C CYS A 37 8.15 -18.00 7.18
N MET A 38 8.36 -18.60 8.35
CA MET A 38 8.26 -20.05 8.54
C MET A 38 6.85 -20.57 8.27
N CYS A 39 5.80 -19.89 8.75
CA CYS A 39 4.41 -20.24 8.44
C CYS A 39 4.10 -20.11 6.96
N HIS A 40 4.61 -19.08 6.27
CA HIS A 40 4.46 -18.95 4.83
C HIS A 40 5.11 -20.11 4.08
N TYR A 41 6.33 -20.50 4.47
CA TYR A 41 7.00 -21.67 3.89
C TYR A 41 6.21 -22.96 4.13
N ALA A 42 5.74 -23.18 5.35
CA ALA A 42 4.96 -24.35 5.72
C ALA A 42 3.67 -24.46 4.90
N PHE A 43 2.93 -23.35 4.74
CA PHE A 43 1.70 -23.34 3.94
C PHE A 43 1.94 -23.69 2.47
N GLU A 44 2.95 -23.07 1.84
CA GLU A 44 3.27 -23.33 0.44
C GLU A 44 3.79 -24.75 0.21
N SER A 45 4.48 -25.32 1.21
CA SER A 45 4.99 -26.70 1.17
C SER A 45 3.90 -27.75 1.37
N VAL A 46 2.90 -27.49 2.22
CA VAL A 46 1.72 -28.36 2.39
C VAL A 46 0.88 -28.37 1.11
N HIS A 47 0.75 -27.21 0.46
CA HIS A 47 -0.01 -27.02 -0.78
C HIS A 47 -1.46 -27.55 -0.71
N PRO A 48 -2.28 -27.09 0.25
CA PRO A 48 -3.55 -27.73 0.63
C PRO A 48 -4.68 -27.65 -0.41
N PHE A 49 -4.56 -26.78 -1.42
CA PHE A 49 -5.61 -26.54 -2.42
C PHE A 49 -5.19 -26.97 -3.83
N TYR A 50 -6.16 -27.21 -4.71
CA TYR A 50 -5.87 -27.54 -6.12
C TYR A 50 -5.31 -26.37 -6.94
N ASP A 51 -5.71 -25.14 -6.60
CA ASP A 51 -5.18 -23.89 -7.17
C ASP A 51 -5.26 -22.80 -6.09
N GLY A 52 -4.43 -21.77 -6.25
CA GLY A 52 -4.49 -20.56 -5.43
C GLY A 52 -3.55 -20.58 -4.22
N ASN A 53 -2.80 -21.65 -3.97
CA ASN A 53 -1.88 -21.75 -2.82
C ASN A 53 -0.95 -20.54 -2.74
N GLY A 54 -0.24 -20.22 -3.82
CA GLY A 54 0.64 -19.04 -3.88
C GLY A 54 -0.03 -17.71 -3.51
N ARG A 55 -1.30 -17.52 -3.89
CA ARG A 55 -2.07 -16.30 -3.58
C ARG A 55 -2.49 -16.30 -2.11
N THR A 56 -3.01 -17.43 -1.63
CA THR A 56 -3.44 -17.61 -0.24
C THR A 56 -2.27 -17.54 0.73
N GLY A 57 -1.12 -18.15 0.42
CA GLY A 57 0.06 -18.13 1.27
C GLY A 57 0.63 -16.73 1.41
N ARG A 58 0.71 -15.94 0.33
CA ARG A 58 1.11 -14.52 0.42
C ARG A 58 0.09 -13.68 1.20
N PHE A 59 -1.20 -13.97 1.09
CA PHE A 59 -2.23 -13.31 1.89
C PHE A 59 -2.08 -13.62 3.39
N LEU A 60 -1.85 -14.88 3.76
CA LEU A 60 -1.59 -15.27 5.15
C LEU A 60 -0.30 -14.65 5.70
N LEU A 61 0.76 -14.60 4.89
CA LEU A 61 1.99 -13.89 5.23
C LEU A 61 1.70 -12.41 5.52
N ALA A 62 0.97 -11.73 4.64
CA ALA A 62 0.59 -10.33 4.81
C ALA A 62 -0.23 -10.11 6.10
N LEU A 63 -1.17 -11.00 6.40
CA LEU A 63 -2.00 -10.93 7.60
C LEU A 63 -1.16 -11.04 8.88
N GLN A 64 -0.20 -11.96 8.92
CA GLN A 64 0.70 -12.12 10.07
C GLN A 64 1.66 -10.94 10.22
N LEU A 65 2.20 -10.43 9.11
CA LEU A 65 3.13 -9.30 9.13
C LEU A 65 2.46 -7.98 9.57
N HIS A 66 1.14 -7.84 9.37
CA HIS A 66 0.37 -6.67 9.80
C HIS A 66 0.43 -6.39 11.31
N GLU A 67 0.77 -7.38 12.13
CA GLU A 67 0.95 -7.18 13.57
C GLU A 67 2.18 -6.32 13.91
N GLN A 68 3.18 -6.26 13.02
CA GLN A 68 4.47 -5.59 13.27
C GLN A 68 4.85 -4.56 12.21
N LEU A 69 4.33 -4.69 10.99
CA LEU A 69 4.69 -3.86 9.84
C LEU A 69 3.52 -2.98 9.42
N SER A 70 3.85 -1.82 8.86
CA SER A 70 2.86 -0.90 8.31
C SER A 70 2.23 -1.45 7.02
N MET A 71 0.97 -1.10 6.75
CA MET A 71 0.29 -1.47 5.51
C MET A 71 1.08 -1.12 4.23
N PRO A 72 1.69 0.08 4.10
CA PRO A 72 2.54 0.39 2.95
C PRO A 72 3.70 -0.60 2.75
N THR A 73 4.34 -1.03 3.85
CA THR A 73 5.42 -2.04 3.80
C THR A 73 4.91 -3.36 3.24
N ILE A 74 3.75 -3.82 3.71
CA ILE A 74 3.16 -5.11 3.30
C ILE A 74 2.74 -5.08 1.83
N LEU A 75 2.17 -3.96 1.38
CA LEU A 75 1.82 -3.76 -0.03
C LEU A 75 3.08 -3.73 -0.93
N SER A 76 4.13 -3.03 -0.51
CA SER A 76 5.42 -3.00 -1.23
C SER A 76 6.13 -4.36 -1.21
N LEU A 77 6.03 -5.15 -0.14
CA LEU A 77 6.60 -6.50 -0.11
C LEU A 77 6.07 -7.38 -1.24
N SER A 78 4.79 -7.22 -1.60
CA SER A 78 4.20 -7.96 -2.72
C SER A 78 4.82 -7.57 -4.07
N SER A 79 5.14 -6.28 -4.29
CA SER A 79 5.84 -5.84 -5.50
C SER A 79 7.29 -6.31 -5.51
N ILE A 80 7.98 -6.30 -4.38
CA ILE A 80 9.36 -6.82 -4.26
C ILE A 80 9.39 -8.32 -4.61
N ILE A 81 8.52 -9.14 -4.03
CA ILE A 81 8.46 -10.58 -4.31
C ILE A 81 8.16 -10.83 -5.81
N TYR A 82 7.31 -10.01 -6.42
CA TYR A 82 7.01 -10.11 -7.84
C TYR A 82 8.23 -9.74 -8.72
N ALA A 83 8.95 -8.67 -8.38
CA ALA A 83 10.16 -8.26 -9.08
C ALA A 83 11.31 -9.28 -8.91
N GLU A 84 11.45 -9.85 -7.72
CA GLU A 84 12.50 -10.78 -7.32
C GLU A 84 12.02 -12.26 -7.37
N LYS A 85 11.10 -12.56 -8.29
CA LYS A 85 10.41 -13.85 -8.37
C LYS A 85 11.38 -15.04 -8.43
N SER A 86 12.47 -14.92 -9.18
CA SER A 86 13.49 -15.98 -9.27
C SER A 86 14.17 -16.25 -7.93
N GLY A 87 14.58 -15.20 -7.21
CA GLY A 87 15.19 -15.31 -5.88
C GLY A 87 14.22 -15.88 -4.86
N TYR A 88 12.95 -15.47 -4.91
CA TYR A 88 11.90 -16.02 -4.07
C TYR A 88 11.75 -17.54 -4.25
N TYR A 89 11.62 -18.03 -5.49
CA TYR A 89 11.54 -19.48 -5.73
C TYR A 89 12.84 -20.22 -5.43
N ALA A 90 13.99 -19.60 -5.67
CA ALA A 90 15.29 -20.18 -5.33
C ALA A 90 15.42 -20.42 -3.81
N ALA A 91 14.92 -19.50 -2.98
CA ALA A 91 14.89 -19.67 -1.53
C ALA A 91 14.03 -20.87 -1.10
N PHE A 92 12.87 -21.10 -1.75
CA PHE A 92 12.07 -22.32 -1.54
C PHE A 92 12.83 -23.58 -1.95
N SER A 93 13.37 -23.60 -3.18
CA SER A 93 14.09 -24.76 -3.69
C SER A 93 15.28 -25.12 -2.80
N LYS A 94 16.01 -24.12 -2.29
CA LYS A 94 17.15 -24.34 -1.40
C LYS A 94 16.74 -25.00 -0.09
N ALA A 95 15.64 -24.54 0.49
CA ALA A 95 15.10 -25.11 1.72
C ALA A 95 14.70 -26.58 1.56
N GLN A 96 14.19 -26.94 0.37
CA GLN A 96 13.67 -28.26 0.01
C GLN A 96 14.73 -29.24 -0.48
N GLU A 97 15.98 -28.81 -0.66
CA GLU A 97 17.07 -29.72 -1.01
C GLU A 97 17.19 -30.82 0.06
N LEU A 98 17.33 -32.08 -0.39
CA LEU A 98 17.35 -33.26 0.49
C LEU A 98 18.37 -33.13 1.64
N PHE A 99 19.54 -32.55 1.34
CA PHE A 99 20.62 -32.38 2.31
C PHE A 99 20.50 -31.13 3.18
N ASN A 100 19.58 -30.22 2.85
CA ASN A 100 19.30 -29.03 3.66
C ASN A 100 18.35 -29.34 4.83
N CYS A 101 17.67 -30.50 4.83
CA CYS A 101 16.81 -30.98 5.92
C CYS A 101 15.73 -29.96 6.36
N ASN A 102 15.20 -29.16 5.42
CA ASN A 102 14.29 -28.05 5.70
C ASN A 102 14.84 -27.00 6.68
N ASP A 103 16.16 -26.75 6.67
CA ASP A 103 16.72 -25.57 7.31
C ASP A 103 16.20 -24.30 6.59
N LEU A 104 15.38 -23.53 7.31
CA LEU A 104 14.74 -22.33 6.80
C LEU A 104 15.57 -21.07 6.97
N THR A 105 16.80 -21.15 7.49
CA THR A 105 17.64 -19.98 7.78
C THR A 105 17.78 -19.09 6.55
N MET A 106 18.20 -19.66 5.41
CA MET A 106 18.37 -18.89 4.16
C MET A 106 17.05 -18.36 3.60
N PHE A 107 15.96 -19.12 3.76
CA PHE A 107 14.63 -18.69 3.37
C PHE A 107 14.20 -17.45 4.17
N CYS A 108 14.28 -17.53 5.49
CA CYS A 108 13.97 -16.43 6.40
C CYS A 108 14.86 -15.21 6.15
N CYS A 109 16.18 -15.39 5.95
CA CYS A 109 17.07 -14.30 5.60
C CYS A 109 16.64 -13.59 4.30
N THR A 110 16.33 -14.36 3.24
CA THR A 110 15.87 -13.80 1.96
C THR A 110 14.56 -13.01 2.13
N MET A 111 13.60 -13.55 2.88
CA MET A 111 12.33 -12.88 3.13
C MET A 111 12.50 -11.60 3.98
N LEU A 112 13.40 -11.62 4.96
CA LEU A 112 13.73 -10.43 5.76
C LEU A 112 14.44 -9.36 4.91
N GLU A 113 15.32 -9.74 3.98
CA GLU A 113 15.92 -8.81 3.01
C GLU A 113 14.85 -8.17 2.12
N TYR A 114 13.84 -8.92 1.69
CA TYR A 114 12.72 -8.37 0.92
C TYR A 114 11.87 -7.40 1.75
N ILE A 115 11.67 -7.68 3.04
CA ILE A 115 11.00 -6.74 3.95
C ILE A 115 11.82 -5.44 4.08
N VAL A 116 13.14 -5.53 4.24
CA VAL A 116 14.02 -4.35 4.31
C VAL A 116 13.97 -3.55 3.01
N LYS A 117 14.04 -4.22 1.84
CA LYS A 117 13.89 -3.56 0.53
C LYS A 117 12.54 -2.84 0.42
N ALA A 118 11.44 -3.50 0.81
CA ALA A 118 10.11 -2.91 0.78
C ALA A 118 9.99 -1.68 1.68
N GLN A 119 10.56 -1.72 2.89
CA GLN A 119 10.62 -0.57 3.78
C GLN A 119 11.45 0.58 3.18
N GLY A 120 12.57 0.25 2.52
CA GLY A 120 13.40 1.21 1.80
C GLY A 120 12.62 1.94 0.70
N GLU A 121 11.94 1.20 -0.19
CA GLU A 121 11.11 1.79 -1.25
C GLU A 121 10.00 2.69 -0.68
N VAL A 122 9.31 2.23 0.37
CA VAL A 122 8.28 3.03 1.04
C VAL A 122 8.87 4.31 1.63
N PHE A 123 10.01 4.21 2.31
CA PHE A 123 10.67 5.36 2.92
C PHE A 123 11.13 6.39 1.89
N GLU A 124 11.73 5.94 0.79
CA GLU A 124 12.15 6.80 -0.32
C GLU A 124 10.96 7.50 -0.96
N ASN A 125 9.89 6.75 -1.26
CA ASN A 125 8.65 7.29 -1.85
C ASN A 125 8.02 8.37 -0.97
N ILE A 126 7.86 8.07 0.33
CA ILE A 126 7.31 9.04 1.29
C ILE A 126 8.23 10.26 1.41
N SER A 127 9.55 10.06 1.44
CA SER A 127 10.51 11.16 1.56
C SER A 127 10.45 12.12 0.37
N VAL A 128 10.29 11.61 -0.85
CA VAL A 128 10.09 12.42 -2.05
C VAL A 128 8.77 13.17 -1.99
N GLN A 129 7.68 12.47 -1.66
CA GLN A 129 6.35 13.09 -1.55
C GLN A 129 6.28 14.17 -0.46
N LEU A 130 6.97 13.97 0.68
CA LEU A 130 7.08 14.95 1.75
C LEU A 130 7.79 16.23 1.30
N LYS A 131 8.89 16.11 0.55
CA LYS A 131 9.57 17.28 -0.03
C LYS A 131 8.65 18.04 -0.99
N HIS A 132 7.93 17.32 -1.84
CA HIS A 132 7.01 17.91 -2.82
C HIS A 132 5.82 18.60 -2.15
N ILE A 133 5.19 18.00 -1.13
CA ILE A 133 4.06 18.65 -0.46
C ILE A 133 4.51 19.90 0.30
N ILE A 134 5.68 19.88 0.95
CA ILE A 134 6.23 21.07 1.62
C ILE A 134 6.44 22.20 0.60
N TYR A 135 7.04 21.88 -0.55
CA TYR A 135 7.20 22.83 -1.65
C TYR A 135 5.86 23.38 -2.13
N CYS A 136 4.90 22.51 -2.44
CA CYS A 136 3.57 22.90 -2.92
C CYS A 136 2.83 23.78 -1.90
N MET A 137 2.91 23.45 -0.61
CA MET A 137 2.28 24.24 0.46
C MET A 137 2.94 25.61 0.63
N GLY A 138 4.27 25.70 0.48
CA GLY A 138 4.99 26.98 0.44
C GLY A 138 4.53 27.83 -0.75
N LYS A 139 4.56 27.26 -1.94
CA LYS A 139 4.14 27.92 -3.19
C LYS A 139 2.68 28.35 -3.17
N LEU A 140 1.79 27.55 -2.55
CA LEU A 140 0.38 27.90 -2.37
C LEU A 140 0.21 29.15 -1.48
N ARG A 141 1.05 29.33 -0.47
CA ARG A 141 1.06 30.54 0.38
C ARG A 141 1.62 31.76 -0.35
N GLU A 142 2.63 31.57 -1.18
CA GLU A 142 3.22 32.64 -2.00
C GLU A 142 2.26 33.12 -3.10
N LEU A 143 1.60 32.19 -3.79
CA LEU A 143 0.67 32.49 -4.89
C LEU A 143 -0.65 33.08 -4.41
N PHE A 144 -1.11 32.70 -3.22
CA PHE A 144 -2.37 33.16 -2.64
C PHE A 144 -2.15 33.53 -1.17
N PRO A 145 -1.89 34.81 -0.84
CA PRO A 145 -1.94 35.31 0.54
C PRO A 145 -3.32 35.08 1.19
N GLU A 146 -3.43 35.21 2.52
CA GLU A 146 -4.66 34.83 3.26
C GLU A 146 -5.94 35.57 2.82
N GLU A 147 -5.80 36.72 2.17
CA GLU A 147 -6.93 37.57 1.74
C GLU A 147 -7.44 37.22 0.33
N GLU A 148 -6.66 36.48 -0.47
CA GLU A 148 -6.97 36.25 -1.90
C GLU A 148 -7.91 35.06 -2.11
N ILE A 149 -7.81 34.05 -1.25
CA ILE A 149 -8.69 32.88 -1.26
C ILE A 149 -9.17 32.53 0.15
N SER A 150 -10.42 32.07 0.25
CA SER A 150 -11.00 31.62 1.52
C SER A 150 -10.29 30.39 2.09
N LYS A 151 -10.42 30.18 3.41
CA LYS A 151 -9.91 28.97 4.11
C LYS A 151 -10.37 27.67 3.43
N VAL A 152 -11.62 27.60 2.98
CA VAL A 152 -12.17 26.41 2.30
C VAL A 152 -11.55 26.21 0.92
N GLN A 153 -11.30 27.28 0.16
CA GLN A 153 -10.62 27.19 -1.14
C GLN A 153 -9.18 26.73 -0.98
N ARG A 154 -8.45 27.29 -0.02
CA ARG A 154 -7.07 26.89 0.29
C ARG A 154 -7.00 25.42 0.65
N GLU A 155 -7.91 24.95 1.51
CA GLU A 155 -7.92 23.55 1.92
C GLU A 155 -8.36 22.61 0.79
N ALA A 156 -9.31 23.02 -0.05
CA ALA A 156 -9.69 22.26 -1.23
C ALA A 156 -8.49 22.07 -2.19
N LEU A 157 -7.70 23.11 -2.44
CA LEU A 157 -6.46 23.01 -3.22
C LEU A 157 -5.44 22.09 -2.54
N SER A 158 -5.24 22.22 -1.23
CA SER A 158 -4.35 21.37 -0.44
C SER A 158 -4.71 19.89 -0.60
N ILE A 159 -6.00 19.54 -0.53
CA ILE A 159 -6.47 18.16 -0.65
C ILE A 159 -6.33 17.64 -2.07
N LEU A 160 -6.60 18.47 -3.09
CA LEU A 160 -6.38 18.09 -4.49
C LEU A 160 -4.89 17.87 -4.79
N LEU A 161 -4.00 18.69 -4.20
CA LEU A 161 -2.54 18.50 -4.25
C LEU A 161 -2.11 17.20 -3.56
N GLN A 162 -2.62 16.93 -2.36
CA GLN A 162 -2.34 15.67 -1.66
C GLN A 162 -2.84 14.46 -2.46
N ASN A 163 -4.04 14.51 -3.02
CA ASN A 163 -4.55 13.46 -3.89
C ASN A 163 -3.61 13.23 -5.09
N LYS A 164 -3.09 14.30 -5.70
CA LYS A 164 -2.14 14.17 -6.82
C LYS A 164 -0.81 13.54 -6.41
N LEU A 165 -0.28 13.91 -5.25
CA LEU A 165 1.07 13.50 -4.82
C LEU A 165 1.11 12.11 -4.17
N PHE A 166 0.09 11.75 -3.40
CA PHE A 166 0.10 10.54 -2.56
C PHE A 166 -0.75 9.40 -3.13
N SER A 167 -1.66 9.64 -4.08
CA SER A 167 -2.44 8.57 -4.70
C SER A 167 -1.63 7.87 -5.80
N TYR A 168 -1.58 6.53 -5.75
CA TYR A 168 -0.95 5.71 -6.79
C TYR A 168 -1.57 5.95 -8.19
N ASN A 169 -2.89 6.18 -8.24
CA ASN A 169 -3.61 6.60 -9.44
C ASN A 169 -4.60 7.70 -9.05
N PRO A 170 -4.18 8.98 -9.07
CA PRO A 170 -5.00 10.10 -8.62
C PRO A 170 -6.26 10.19 -9.48
N THR A 171 -7.42 10.03 -8.85
CA THR A 171 -8.71 10.18 -9.53
C THR A 171 -9.37 11.51 -9.15
N PRO A 172 -10.10 12.15 -10.08
CA PRO A 172 -10.87 13.35 -9.79
C PRO A 172 -11.85 13.12 -8.63
N MET A 173 -11.94 14.08 -7.72
CA MET A 173 -12.68 13.94 -6.47
C MET A 173 -14.10 14.49 -6.62
N THR A 174 -15.08 13.81 -6.02
CA THR A 174 -16.46 14.32 -5.96
C THR A 174 -16.59 15.44 -4.94
N ARG A 175 -17.62 16.29 -5.08
CA ARG A 175 -17.94 17.31 -4.06
C ARG A 175 -18.17 16.72 -2.67
N LYS A 176 -18.74 15.51 -2.57
CA LYS A 176 -18.98 14.81 -1.30
C LYS A 176 -17.67 14.48 -0.60
N GLN A 177 -16.72 13.89 -1.34
CA GLN A 177 -15.38 13.58 -0.84
C GLN A 177 -14.65 14.85 -0.39
N LEU A 178 -14.66 15.91 -1.21
CA LEU A 178 -14.02 17.18 -0.84
C LEU A 178 -14.67 17.83 0.38
N SER A 179 -16.00 17.76 0.52
CA SER A 179 -16.73 18.25 1.70
C SER A 179 -16.26 17.57 2.98
N GLU A 180 -16.15 16.24 2.93
CA GLU A 180 -15.70 15.43 4.05
C GLU A 180 -14.23 15.72 4.39
N TYR A 181 -13.34 15.65 3.39
CA TYR A 181 -11.90 15.82 3.63
C TYR A 181 -11.53 17.25 4.04
N VAL A 182 -12.13 18.28 3.40
CA VAL A 182 -11.92 19.66 3.82
C VAL A 182 -12.41 19.83 5.25
N GLY A 183 -13.64 19.39 5.54
CA GLY A 183 -14.22 19.53 6.88
C GLY A 183 -13.38 18.88 7.98
N ASN A 184 -12.86 17.67 7.71
CA ASN A 184 -11.96 16.98 8.62
C ASN A 184 -10.65 17.76 8.85
N SER A 185 -10.06 18.33 7.80
CA SER A 185 -8.82 19.09 7.89
C SER A 185 -8.98 20.40 8.67
N ILE A 186 -10.08 21.11 8.46
CA ILE A 186 -10.32 22.40 9.14
C ILE A 186 -10.98 22.28 10.52
N GLY A 187 -11.43 21.09 10.91
CA GLY A 187 -12.08 20.83 12.20
C GLY A 187 -13.52 21.33 12.32
N GLU A 188 -14.21 21.57 11.20
CA GLU A 188 -15.61 22.01 11.17
C GLU A 188 -16.39 21.29 10.06
N GLN A 189 -17.70 21.10 10.24
CA GLN A 189 -18.53 20.57 9.16
C GLN A 189 -18.62 21.58 8.01
N VAL A 190 -18.20 21.14 6.82
CA VAL A 190 -18.35 21.89 5.58
C VAL A 190 -19.43 21.22 4.75
N GLY A 191 -20.50 21.95 4.44
CA GLY A 191 -21.56 21.45 3.57
C GLY A 191 -21.19 21.54 2.08
N GLU A 192 -21.77 20.65 1.27
CA GLU A 192 -21.47 20.58 -0.17
C GLU A 192 -21.68 21.91 -0.90
N ARG A 193 -22.63 22.76 -0.47
CA ARG A 193 -22.85 24.10 -1.05
C ARG A 193 -21.64 25.02 -0.88
N LYS A 194 -20.99 24.98 0.29
CA LYS A 194 -19.79 25.78 0.59
C LYS A 194 -18.61 25.28 -0.25
N ILE A 195 -18.49 23.97 -0.44
CA ILE A 195 -17.50 23.36 -1.35
C ILE A 195 -17.74 23.77 -2.80
N VAL A 196 -18.97 23.71 -3.30
CA VAL A 196 -19.27 24.12 -4.68
C VAL A 196 -18.93 25.58 -4.89
N SER A 197 -19.28 26.47 -3.97
CA SER A 197 -18.91 27.89 -4.04
C SER A 197 -17.39 28.07 -4.07
N ALA A 198 -16.65 27.31 -3.25
CA ALA A 198 -15.19 27.37 -3.21
C ALA A 198 -14.57 26.89 -4.54
N LEU A 199 -15.03 25.74 -5.04
CA LEU A 199 -14.53 25.15 -6.29
C LEU A 199 -14.83 26.03 -7.50
N ASN A 200 -16.00 26.66 -7.58
CA ASN A 200 -16.32 27.59 -8.65
C ASN A 200 -15.34 28.77 -8.68
N GLY A 201 -15.02 29.36 -7.52
CA GLY A 201 -13.99 30.41 -7.46
C GLY A 201 -12.60 29.89 -7.89
N LEU A 202 -12.23 28.67 -7.52
CA LEU A 202 -10.96 28.06 -7.94
C LEU A 202 -10.90 27.74 -9.45
N ILE A 203 -12.04 27.42 -10.06
CA ILE A 203 -12.18 27.27 -11.52
C ILE A 203 -11.97 28.63 -12.19
N GLU A 204 -12.54 29.71 -11.65
CA GLU A 204 -12.33 31.08 -12.17
C GLU A 204 -10.85 31.51 -12.08
N PHE A 205 -10.14 31.13 -11.01
CA PHE A 205 -8.68 31.32 -10.91
C PHE A 205 -7.86 30.43 -11.87
N GLY A 206 -8.50 29.47 -12.53
CA GLY A 206 -7.87 28.48 -13.41
C GLY A 206 -7.02 27.47 -12.65
N MET A 207 -7.32 27.19 -11.38
CA MET A 207 -6.55 26.26 -10.53
C MET A 207 -7.16 24.86 -10.48
N VAL A 208 -8.46 24.74 -10.74
CA VAL A 208 -9.23 23.50 -10.68
C VAL A 208 -10.02 23.33 -11.97
N ASP A 209 -10.07 22.11 -12.49
CA ASP A 209 -10.95 21.73 -13.60
C ASP A 209 -12.08 20.84 -13.06
N SER A 210 -13.25 20.92 -13.72
CA SER A 210 -14.39 20.03 -13.44
C SER A 210 -14.61 19.04 -14.59
N ILE A 211 -14.91 17.80 -14.25
CA ILE A 211 -14.96 16.66 -15.18
C ILE A 211 -16.28 15.91 -15.00
N GLY A 212 -16.89 15.59 -16.15
CA GLY A 212 -18.10 14.78 -16.23
C GLY A 212 -19.37 15.52 -15.82
N GLU A 213 -20.51 14.89 -16.07
CA GLU A 213 -21.82 15.52 -15.83
C GLU A 213 -22.48 15.03 -14.54
N ARG A 214 -22.41 13.73 -14.22
CA ARG A 214 -23.02 13.14 -13.00
C ARG A 214 -22.30 11.85 -12.53
N PRO A 215 -21.67 11.84 -11.34
CA PRO A 215 -21.37 13.00 -10.51
C PRO A 215 -20.26 13.85 -11.14
N ILE A 216 -20.36 15.18 -11.02
CA ILE A 216 -19.25 16.09 -11.36
C ILE A 216 -18.08 15.81 -10.41
N ARG A 217 -16.88 15.74 -10.98
CA ARG A 217 -15.62 15.55 -10.25
C ARG A 217 -14.66 16.68 -10.50
N TYR A 218 -13.68 16.85 -9.63
CA TYR A 218 -12.75 17.98 -9.65
C TYR A 218 -11.31 17.49 -9.52
N GLU A 219 -10.41 18.12 -10.26
CA GLU A 219 -8.97 17.89 -10.17
C GLU A 219 -8.19 19.19 -10.37
N LEU A 220 -6.89 19.18 -10.08
CA LEU A 220 -6.02 20.31 -10.40
C LEU A 220 -5.99 20.54 -11.90
N SER A 221 -6.13 21.80 -12.33
CA SER A 221 -6.04 22.14 -13.74
C SER A 221 -4.65 21.88 -14.31
N LYS A 222 -4.52 21.85 -15.64
CA LYS A 222 -3.19 21.77 -16.28
C LYS A 222 -2.26 22.90 -15.82
N LYS A 223 -2.78 24.13 -15.74
CA LYS A 223 -2.05 25.30 -15.24
C LYS A 223 -1.59 25.08 -13.80
N ALA A 224 -2.46 24.60 -12.91
CA ALA A 224 -2.07 24.33 -11.53
C ALA A 224 -0.99 23.24 -11.46
N ASN A 225 -1.10 22.17 -12.23
CA ASN A 225 -0.08 21.12 -12.25
C ASN A 225 1.30 21.66 -12.70
N GLU A 226 1.35 22.49 -13.74
CA GLU A 226 2.59 23.15 -14.17
C GLU A 226 3.12 24.13 -13.12
N MET A 227 2.22 24.80 -12.40
CA MET A 227 2.58 25.68 -11.29
C MET A 227 3.08 24.93 -10.07
N PHE A 228 2.74 23.66 -9.84
CA PHE A 228 3.16 22.91 -8.65
C PHE A 228 4.20 21.81 -8.92
N ALA A 229 4.59 21.62 -10.17
CA ALA A 229 5.73 20.80 -10.58
C ALA A 229 7.07 21.43 -10.14
#